data_AF-A0A9E3B661-F1
#
_entry.id   AF-A0A9E3B661-F1
#
_cell.length_a   1.000
_cell.length_b   1.000
_cell.length_c   1.000
_cell.angle_alpha   90.00
_cell.angle_beta   90.00
_cell.angle_gamma   90.00
#
_symmetry.space_group_name_H-M   'P 1'
#
loop_
_entity.id
_entity.type
_entity.pdbx_description
1 polymer ?
#
loop_
_entity_poly.entity_id
_entity_poly.type
_entity_poly.pdbx_seq_one_letter_code
_entity_poly.pdbx_strand_id
1 'polypeptide(L)'
;MIAASNSRIAERNMQSDTNWQDIYMMLRPIAKRIVYAYRIPTWRGQENDVAEDIIQETARKLFEYELKIERREVPPIHALLPLVRVIAYNYGKDLRRRDQRVVHIETADEEVEHFSSHNDEVSMEECATENAYYEMLFTEMAQEIVHFPCKQRQALLIDLATHMSFEQHPTPLQKAFLKVGIQLQEYRHLLPTTPEERNRYTSLLAHAYRRVSTLACAHTYVEHSENGAGTVALN
;
A
#
# COMPACT_ATOMS: atom_id res chain seq x y z
N MET A 1 36.35 35.63 14.63
CA MET A 1 35.37 35.13 15.62
C MET A 1 34.02 35.73 15.23
N ILE A 2 32.99 35.02 14.78
CA ILE A 2 32.54 33.65 15.01
C ILE A 2 31.92 33.13 13.70
N ALA A 3 32.46 32.05 13.17
CA ALA A 3 31.86 31.23 12.12
C ALA A 3 31.87 29.79 12.64
N ALA A 4 30.80 29.34 13.28
CA ALA A 4 30.73 27.97 13.83
C ALA A 4 29.31 27.48 14.22
N SER A 5 28.21 28.07 13.73
CA SER A 5 26.87 27.69 14.23
C SER A 5 25.87 27.21 13.17
N ASN A 6 26.16 27.37 11.87
CA ASN A 6 25.23 26.97 10.80
C ASN A 6 25.65 25.67 10.08
N SER A 7 26.71 24.98 10.50
CA SER A 7 27.18 23.74 9.86
C SER A 7 26.78 22.45 10.57
N ARG A 8 25.97 22.50 11.64
CA ARG A 8 25.58 21.28 12.38
C ARG A 8 24.29 20.61 11.89
N ILE A 9 23.59 21.20 10.92
CA ILE A 9 22.37 20.62 10.34
C ILE A 9 22.65 19.96 8.96
N ALA A 10 23.80 20.23 8.35
CA ALA A 10 24.15 19.73 7.01
C ALA A 10 25.10 18.52 6.98
N GLU A 11 25.50 17.97 8.13
CA GLU A 11 26.44 16.83 8.21
C GLU A 11 26.01 15.75 9.22
N ARG A 12 24.74 15.34 9.19
CA ARG A 12 24.37 13.99 9.65
C ARG A 12 24.20 13.08 8.43
N ASN A 13 25.37 12.66 7.94
CA ASN A 13 25.66 11.39 7.26
C ASN A 13 24.59 10.31 7.55
N MET A 14 23.93 9.76 6.52
CA MET A 14 24.42 8.59 5.76
C MET A 14 24.76 7.34 6.61
N GLN A 15 24.05 7.14 7.72
CA GLN A 15 23.83 5.84 8.36
C GLN A 15 22.37 5.81 8.81
N SER A 16 21.46 5.47 7.91
CA SER A 16 20.10 5.13 8.31
C SER A 16 20.14 3.77 8.98
N ASP A 17 20.49 3.73 10.27
CA ASP A 17 20.00 2.68 11.13
C ASP A 17 18.49 2.87 11.19
N THR A 18 17.80 2.29 10.20
CA THR A 18 16.36 2.11 10.23
C THR A 18 16.04 1.46 11.57
N ASN A 19 15.52 2.24 12.53
CA ASN A 19 15.33 1.78 13.88
C ASN A 19 14.19 0.75 13.88
N TRP A 20 14.55 -0.52 13.80
CA TRP A 20 13.63 -1.65 13.77
C TRP A 20 12.65 -1.63 14.94
N GLN A 21 13.07 -1.08 16.08
CA GLN A 21 12.19 -0.91 17.23
C GLN A 21 11.06 0.08 16.95
N ASP A 22 11.34 1.19 16.25
CA ASP A 22 10.31 2.20 15.91
C ASP A 22 9.33 1.65 14.88
N ILE A 23 9.82 0.91 13.89
CA ILE A 23 8.98 0.21 12.90
C ILE A 23 8.10 -0.83 13.59
N TYR A 24 8.66 -1.62 14.50
CA TYR A 24 7.89 -2.60 15.26
C TYR A 24 6.79 -1.93 16.08
N MET A 25 7.11 -0.84 16.79
CA MET A 25 6.14 -0.08 17.58
C MET A 25 5.04 0.54 16.72
N MET A 26 5.35 0.95 15.50
CA MET A 26 4.40 1.45 14.52
C MET A 26 3.51 0.33 13.94
N LEU A 27 4.11 -0.81 13.60
CA LEU A 27 3.44 -1.93 12.94
C LEU A 27 2.51 -2.71 13.88
N ARG A 28 2.90 -2.86 15.15
CA ARG A 28 2.16 -3.66 16.13
C ARG A 28 0.68 -3.27 16.26
N PRO A 29 0.30 -1.99 16.46
CA PRO A 29 -1.11 -1.62 16.51
C PRO A 29 -1.82 -1.84 15.17
N ILE A 30 -1.15 -1.62 14.04
CA ILE A 30 -1.70 -1.83 12.69
C ILE A 30 -2.01 -3.32 12.46
N ALA A 31 -1.04 -4.19 12.73
CA ALA A 31 -1.17 -5.63 12.57
C ALA A 31 -2.27 -6.20 13.47
N LYS A 32 -2.30 -5.82 14.76
CA LYS A 32 -3.38 -6.21 15.67
C LYS A 32 -4.74 -5.75 15.14
N ARG A 33 -4.86 -4.49 14.70
CA ARG A 33 -6.10 -3.97 14.12
C ARG A 33 -6.55 -4.80 12.91
N ILE A 34 -5.63 -5.21 12.04
CA ILE A 34 -5.96 -6.06 10.87
C ILE A 34 -6.49 -7.43 11.33
N VAL A 35 -5.80 -8.10 12.26
CA VAL A 35 -6.22 -9.42 12.77
C VAL A 35 -7.62 -9.36 13.38
N TYR A 36 -7.86 -8.38 14.25
CA TYR A 36 -9.16 -8.21 14.90
C TYR A 36 -10.26 -7.75 13.93
N ALA A 37 -9.92 -7.00 12.88
CA ALA A 37 -10.88 -6.56 11.88
C ALA A 37 -11.36 -7.69 10.96
N TYR A 38 -10.50 -8.65 10.61
CA TYR A 38 -10.88 -9.75 9.71
C TYR A 38 -11.63 -10.90 10.39
N ARG A 39 -11.56 -11.01 11.72
CA ARG A 39 -12.37 -11.94 12.53
C ARG A 39 -12.40 -13.36 11.99
N ILE A 40 -11.25 -13.87 11.59
CA ILE A 40 -11.14 -15.21 11.02
C ILE A 40 -11.23 -16.23 12.16
N PRO A 41 -12.12 -17.23 12.09
CA PRO A 41 -12.31 -18.19 13.17
C PRO A 41 -11.03 -18.93 13.55
N THR A 42 -10.23 -19.33 12.57
CA THR A 42 -8.95 -20.05 12.76
C THR A 42 -7.88 -19.22 13.46
N TRP A 43 -8.00 -17.89 13.44
CA TRP A 43 -7.05 -16.98 14.11
C TRP A 43 -7.38 -16.75 15.58
N ARG A 44 -8.54 -17.22 16.05
CA ARG A 44 -8.96 -17.03 17.44
C ARG A 44 -8.03 -17.80 18.38
N GLY A 45 -7.50 -17.12 19.38
CA GLY A 45 -6.48 -17.65 20.31
C GLY A 45 -5.05 -17.60 19.77
N GLN A 46 -4.84 -17.23 18.51
CA GLN A 46 -3.54 -17.05 17.86
C GLN A 46 -3.35 -15.62 17.33
N GLU A 47 -4.14 -14.66 17.82
CA GLU A 47 -4.22 -13.33 17.25
C GLU A 47 -2.88 -12.59 17.32
N ASN A 48 -2.11 -12.83 18.39
CA ASN A 48 -0.78 -12.25 18.54
C ASN A 48 0.22 -12.87 17.56
N ASP A 49 0.12 -14.16 17.27
CA ASP A 49 1.03 -14.85 16.36
C ASP A 49 0.77 -14.41 14.91
N VAL A 50 -0.51 -14.34 14.51
CA VAL A 50 -0.89 -13.81 13.20
C VAL A 50 -0.51 -12.33 13.06
N ALA A 51 -0.66 -11.54 14.13
CA ALA A 51 -0.20 -10.16 14.12
C ALA A 51 1.32 -10.08 13.96
N GLU A 52 2.07 -10.94 14.64
CA GLU A 52 3.53 -11.03 14.51
C GLU A 52 3.95 -11.45 13.10
N ASP A 53 3.24 -12.39 12.46
CA ASP A 53 3.47 -12.75 11.05
C ASP A 53 3.29 -11.55 10.12
N ILE A 54 2.25 -10.73 10.34
CA ILE A 54 2.02 -9.51 9.56
C ILE A 54 3.16 -8.50 9.77
N ILE A 55 3.61 -8.33 11.01
CA ILE A 55 4.73 -7.44 11.34
C ILE A 55 6.00 -7.91 10.63
N GLN A 56 6.34 -9.20 10.78
CA GLN A 56 7.55 -9.80 10.20
C GLN A 56 7.57 -9.72 8.68
N GLU A 57 6.47 -10.10 8.02
CA GLU A 57 6.42 -10.02 6.56
C GLU A 57 6.50 -8.57 6.07
N THR A 58 5.88 -7.63 6.79
CA THR A 58 5.96 -6.21 6.43
C THR A 58 7.37 -5.67 6.59
N ALA A 59 8.05 -6.00 7.69
CA ALA A 59 9.45 -5.64 7.93
C ALA A 59 10.37 -6.23 6.85
N ARG A 60 10.17 -7.50 6.49
CA ARG A 60 10.91 -8.17 5.42
C ARG A 60 10.74 -7.47 4.08
N LYS A 61 9.51 -7.10 3.72
CA LYS A 61 9.20 -6.38 2.48
C LYS A 61 9.80 -4.98 2.45
N LEU A 62 9.81 -4.30 3.58
CA LEU A 62 10.45 -2.99 3.72
C LEU A 62 11.96 -3.09 3.50
N PHE A 63 12.61 -4.08 4.11
CA PHE A 63 14.04 -4.33 3.90
C PHE A 63 14.36 -4.70 2.43
N GLU A 64 13.56 -5.56 1.81
CA GLU A 64 13.69 -5.86 0.37
C GLU A 64 13.58 -4.58 -0.48
N TYR A 65 12.72 -3.64 -0.09
CA TYR A 65 12.56 -2.38 -0.79
C TYR A 65 13.77 -1.48 -0.59
N GLU A 66 14.30 -1.35 0.63
CA GLU A 66 15.52 -0.59 0.93
C GLU A 66 16.71 -1.10 0.09
N LEU A 67 16.92 -2.41 0.02
CA LEU A 67 17.98 -3.01 -0.82
C LEU A 67 17.81 -2.65 -2.31
N LYS A 68 16.58 -2.57 -2.81
CA LYS A 68 16.31 -2.15 -4.19
C LYS A 68 16.61 -0.67 -4.41
N ILE A 69 16.42 0.18 -3.40
CA ILE A 69 16.82 1.60 -3.46
C ILE A 69 18.34 1.71 -3.55
N GLU A 70 19.07 0.97 -2.71
CA GLU A 70 20.54 0.96 -2.72
C GLU A 70 21.09 0.54 -4.08
N ARG A 71 20.45 -0.46 -4.71
CA ARG A 71 20.75 -0.92 -6.07
C ARG A 71 20.25 0.01 -7.17
N ARG A 72 19.53 1.08 -6.83
CA ARG A 72 18.90 2.04 -7.76
C ARG A 72 17.88 1.42 -8.72
N GLU A 73 17.23 0.34 -8.30
CA GLU A 73 16.19 -0.36 -9.05
C GLU A 73 14.81 0.28 -8.85
N VAL A 74 14.59 0.93 -7.69
CA VAL A 74 13.32 1.59 -7.32
C VAL A 74 13.58 3.00 -6.77
N PRO A 75 12.62 3.92 -6.88
CA PRO A 75 12.74 5.25 -6.29
C PRO A 75 12.77 5.19 -4.75
N PRO A 76 13.41 6.19 -4.09
CA PRO A 76 13.44 6.29 -2.63
C PRO A 76 12.05 6.29 -1.99
N ILE A 77 11.95 5.79 -0.75
CA ILE A 77 10.70 5.87 0.02
C ILE A 77 10.51 7.33 0.46
N HIS A 78 9.47 7.97 -0.05
CA HIS A 78 9.11 9.34 0.33
C HIS A 78 8.16 9.39 1.54
N ALA A 79 7.44 8.30 1.84
CA ALA A 79 6.56 8.19 3.00
C ALA A 79 6.54 6.75 3.55
N LEU A 80 7.18 6.53 4.70
CA LEU A 80 7.33 5.20 5.31
C LEU A 80 6.01 4.64 5.84
N LEU A 81 5.25 5.45 6.60
CA LEU A 81 4.03 5.00 7.27
C LEU A 81 2.95 4.49 6.29
N PRO A 82 2.64 5.17 5.17
CA PRO A 82 1.70 4.65 4.19
C PRO A 82 2.17 3.37 3.51
N LEU A 83 3.47 3.28 3.17
CA LEU A 83 4.03 2.06 2.58
C LEU A 83 3.87 0.87 3.52
N VAL A 84 4.21 1.06 4.78
CA VAL A 84 4.07 0.06 5.86
C VAL A 84 2.60 -0.37 6.01
N ARG A 85 1.65 0.57 6.04
CA ARG A 85 0.21 0.28 6.09
C ARG A 85 -0.25 -0.55 4.90
N VAL A 86 0.15 -0.16 3.68
CA VAL A 86 -0.24 -0.87 2.45
C VAL A 86 0.28 -2.29 2.44
N ILE A 87 1.55 -2.49 2.81
CA ILE A 87 2.15 -3.83 2.86
C ILE A 87 1.43 -4.69 3.91
N ALA A 88 1.26 -4.19 5.13
CA ALA A 88 0.60 -4.91 6.22
C ALA A 88 -0.84 -5.28 5.85
N TYR A 89 -1.59 -4.36 5.28
CA TYR A 89 -2.98 -4.58 4.87
C TYR A 89 -3.09 -5.61 3.74
N ASN A 90 -2.24 -5.49 2.71
CA ASN A 90 -2.21 -6.43 1.59
C ASN A 90 -1.84 -7.84 2.06
N TYR A 91 -0.84 -7.97 2.93
CA TYR A 91 -0.44 -9.26 3.45
C TYR A 91 -1.51 -9.87 4.37
N GLY A 92 -2.10 -9.09 5.28
CA GLY A 92 -3.24 -9.56 6.08
C GLY A 92 -4.42 -10.00 5.21
N LYS A 93 -4.68 -9.29 4.10
CA LYS A 93 -5.69 -9.68 3.10
C LYS A 93 -5.33 -11.00 2.44
N ASP A 94 -4.05 -11.23 2.12
CA ASP A 94 -3.57 -12.50 1.56
C ASP A 94 -3.68 -13.66 2.55
N LEU A 95 -3.36 -13.45 3.83
CA LEU A 95 -3.57 -14.43 4.89
C LEU A 95 -5.05 -14.81 4.97
N ARG A 96 -5.95 -13.82 4.97
CA ARG A 96 -7.40 -14.07 4.92
C ARG A 96 -7.82 -14.90 3.72
N ARG A 97 -7.28 -14.59 2.52
CA ARG A 97 -7.58 -15.35 1.30
C ARG A 97 -7.06 -16.78 1.35
N ARG A 98 -5.93 -17.03 2.01
CA ARG A 98 -5.39 -18.38 2.17
C ARG A 98 -6.29 -19.18 3.10
N ASP A 99 -6.66 -18.60 4.22
CA ASP A 99 -7.50 -19.25 5.22
C ASP A 99 -8.90 -19.59 4.67
N GLN A 100 -9.55 -18.64 3.98
CA GLN A 100 -10.83 -18.89 3.30
C GLN A 100 -10.77 -20.04 2.28
N ARG A 101 -9.62 -20.25 1.62
CA ARG A 101 -9.43 -21.36 0.69
C ARG A 101 -9.19 -22.70 1.39
N VAL A 102 -8.64 -22.68 2.60
CA VAL A 102 -8.44 -23.89 3.43
C VAL A 102 -9.78 -24.34 4.03
N VAL A 103 -10.56 -23.42 4.59
CA VAL A 103 -11.89 -23.73 5.16
C VAL A 103 -12.87 -24.28 4.12
N HIS A 104 -12.77 -23.85 2.86
CA HIS A 104 -13.63 -24.36 1.79
C HIS A 104 -13.32 -25.80 1.35
N ILE A 105 -12.16 -26.34 1.75
CA ILE A 105 -11.79 -27.75 1.52
C ILE A 105 -12.31 -28.65 2.65
N GLU A 106 -12.49 -28.11 3.86
CA GLU A 106 -12.90 -28.87 5.04
C GLU A 106 -14.43 -28.91 5.23
N THR A 107 -15.19 -28.03 4.58
CA THR A 107 -16.66 -27.92 4.71
C THR A 107 -17.47 -28.96 3.91
N ALA A 108 -16.88 -30.12 3.60
CA ALA A 108 -17.64 -31.25 3.07
C ALA A 108 -18.41 -32.01 4.16
N ASP A 109 -18.08 -31.86 5.46
CA ASP A 109 -18.64 -32.78 6.48
C ASP A 109 -19.12 -32.21 7.82
N GLU A 110 -19.03 -30.91 8.14
CA GLU A 110 -19.60 -30.44 9.44
C GLU A 110 -20.42 -29.15 9.33
N GLU A 111 -21.70 -29.29 9.67
CA GLU A 111 -22.68 -28.23 9.88
C GLU A 111 -22.22 -27.31 11.01
N VAL A 112 -21.68 -26.13 10.70
CA VAL A 112 -21.37 -25.11 11.70
C VAL A 112 -22.31 -23.92 11.54
N GLU A 113 -23.13 -23.76 12.57
CA GLU A 113 -24.08 -22.68 12.82
C GLU A 113 -23.49 -21.31 12.46
N HIS A 114 -24.16 -20.62 11.55
CA HIS A 114 -23.91 -19.23 11.19
C HIS A 114 -24.24 -18.31 12.37
N PHE A 115 -23.27 -18.03 13.23
CA PHE A 115 -23.34 -16.87 14.13
C PHE A 115 -23.11 -15.58 13.32
N SER A 116 -24.22 -15.02 12.83
CA SER A 116 -24.25 -13.64 12.36
C SER A 116 -24.12 -12.64 13.51
N SER A 117 -23.48 -11.51 13.18
CA SER A 117 -23.67 -10.16 13.74
C SER A 117 -22.97 -9.79 15.05
N HIS A 118 -21.87 -9.03 14.93
CA HIS A 118 -21.74 -7.71 15.56
C HIS A 118 -20.57 -6.89 14.96
N ASN A 119 -20.79 -6.24 13.81
CA ASN A 119 -20.14 -4.95 13.50
C ASN A 119 -20.49 -3.99 14.67
N ASP A 120 -19.69 -3.08 15.22
CA ASP A 120 -18.69 -2.14 14.73
C ASP A 120 -17.90 -1.66 15.95
N GLU A 121 -16.59 -1.41 15.82
CA GLU A 121 -15.91 -0.25 16.43
C GLU A 121 -14.44 -0.20 15.98
N VAL A 122 -14.25 -0.26 14.66
CA VAL A 122 -13.32 0.69 14.06
C VAL A 122 -14.12 1.99 13.99
N SER A 123 -13.59 3.14 14.40
CA SER A 123 -14.31 4.40 14.18
C SER A 123 -14.62 4.51 12.68
N MET A 124 -15.89 4.28 12.33
CA MET A 124 -16.41 4.32 10.96
C MET A 124 -16.03 5.66 10.30
N GLU A 125 -15.89 6.70 11.12
CA GLU A 125 -15.45 8.04 10.76
C GLU A 125 -13.98 8.09 10.29
N GLU A 126 -13.05 7.39 10.93
CA GLU A 126 -11.63 7.36 10.52
C GLU A 126 -11.44 6.60 9.19
N CYS A 127 -12.13 5.46 9.02
CA CYS A 127 -12.12 4.74 7.75
C CYS A 127 -12.89 5.48 6.65
N ALA A 128 -13.94 6.23 6.97
CA ALA A 128 -14.66 7.06 6.00
C ALA A 128 -13.80 8.24 5.53
N THR A 129 -13.10 8.91 6.44
CA THR A 129 -12.21 10.03 6.12
C THR A 129 -11.01 9.59 5.29
N GLU A 130 -10.36 8.49 5.65
CA GLU A 130 -9.24 7.93 4.87
C GLU A 130 -9.70 7.44 3.48
N ASN A 131 -10.86 6.78 3.39
CA ASN A 131 -11.43 6.38 2.09
C ASN A 131 -11.83 7.58 1.23
N ALA A 132 -12.43 8.63 1.81
CA ALA A 132 -12.81 9.84 1.08
C ALA A 132 -11.58 10.56 0.54
N TYR A 133 -10.51 10.64 1.34
CA TYR A 133 -9.24 11.22 0.93
C TYR A 133 -8.60 10.43 -0.23
N TYR A 134 -8.49 9.10 -0.09
CA TYR A 134 -7.95 8.26 -1.16
C TYR A 134 -8.81 8.29 -2.41
N GLU A 135 -10.14 8.33 -2.28
CA GLU A 135 -11.04 8.44 -3.42
C GLU A 135 -10.84 9.74 -4.19
N MET A 136 -10.66 10.87 -3.50
CA MET A 136 -10.34 12.16 -4.12
C MET A 136 -8.98 12.10 -4.84
N LEU A 137 -7.92 11.70 -4.14
CA LEU A 137 -6.56 11.63 -4.68
C LEU A 137 -6.47 10.70 -5.89
N PHE A 138 -7.05 9.50 -5.81
CA PHE A 138 -7.05 8.56 -6.92
C PHE A 138 -7.88 9.09 -8.10
N THR A 139 -8.97 9.82 -7.85
CA THR A 139 -9.77 10.42 -8.93
C THR A 139 -8.96 11.48 -9.68
N GLU A 140 -8.26 12.36 -8.98
CA GLU A 140 -7.38 13.35 -9.59
C GLU A 140 -6.26 12.68 -10.40
N MET A 141 -5.59 11.68 -9.82
CA MET A 141 -4.56 10.94 -10.55
C MET A 141 -5.10 10.22 -11.78
N ALA A 142 -6.29 9.63 -11.72
CA ALA A 142 -6.90 8.96 -12.87
C ALA A 142 -7.21 9.96 -14.01
N GLN A 143 -7.64 11.18 -13.66
CA GLN A 143 -7.87 12.27 -14.62
C GLN A 143 -6.58 12.73 -15.30
N GLU A 144 -5.46 12.74 -14.59
CA GLU A 144 -4.16 13.04 -15.20
C GLU A 144 -3.64 11.88 -16.06
N ILE A 145 -3.74 10.65 -15.55
CA ILE A 145 -3.23 9.44 -16.22
C ILE A 145 -3.94 9.18 -17.55
N VAL A 146 -5.23 9.52 -17.70
CA VAL A 146 -5.93 9.36 -18.99
C VAL A 146 -5.29 10.22 -20.10
N HIS A 147 -4.56 11.29 -19.76
CA HIS A 147 -3.88 12.16 -20.72
C HIS A 147 -2.45 11.72 -21.04
N PHE A 148 -1.95 10.65 -20.40
CA PHE A 148 -0.60 10.16 -20.66
C PHE A 148 -0.46 9.62 -22.09
N PRO A 149 0.77 9.64 -22.67
CA PRO A 149 1.05 9.00 -23.94
C PRO A 149 0.57 7.55 -23.92
N CYS A 150 -0.16 7.14 -24.96
CA CYS A 150 -0.89 5.87 -24.98
C CYS A 150 -0.06 4.66 -24.50
N LYS A 151 1.20 4.55 -24.96
CA LYS A 151 2.11 3.45 -24.58
C LYS A 151 2.54 3.48 -23.11
N GLN A 152 2.72 4.67 -22.53
CA GLN A 152 3.08 4.85 -21.11
C GLN A 152 1.86 4.57 -20.22
N ARG A 153 0.70 5.14 -20.58
CA ARG A 153 -0.58 4.88 -19.92
C ARG A 153 -0.87 3.39 -19.89
N GLN A 154 -0.77 2.72 -21.03
CA GLN A 154 -1.03 1.28 -21.13
C GLN A 154 -0.07 0.47 -20.26
N ALA A 155 1.24 0.76 -20.28
CA ALA A 155 2.20 0.07 -19.42
C ALA A 155 1.84 0.23 -17.94
N LEU A 156 1.48 1.43 -17.50
CA LEU A 156 1.05 1.70 -16.13
C LEU A 156 -0.24 0.95 -15.76
N LEU A 157 -1.24 0.95 -16.64
CA LEU A 157 -2.51 0.27 -16.36
C LEU A 157 -2.35 -1.26 -16.30
N ILE A 158 -1.47 -1.84 -17.11
CA ILE A 158 -1.10 -3.26 -17.04
C ILE A 158 -0.44 -3.56 -15.70
N ASP A 159 0.50 -2.73 -15.27
CA ASP A 159 1.20 -2.88 -14.00
C ASP A 159 0.22 -2.85 -12.82
N LEU A 160 -0.60 -1.80 -12.77
CA LEU A 160 -1.65 -1.65 -11.75
C LEU A 160 -2.59 -2.85 -11.76
N ALA A 161 -3.11 -3.24 -12.91
CA ALA A 161 -4.04 -4.37 -13.02
C ALA A 161 -3.40 -5.70 -12.61
N THR A 162 -2.11 -5.91 -12.88
CA THR A 162 -1.37 -7.12 -12.51
C THR A 162 -1.24 -7.26 -11.00
N HIS A 163 -1.07 -6.14 -10.29
CA HIS A 163 -0.94 -6.10 -8.84
C HIS A 163 -2.27 -5.94 -8.10
N MET A 164 -3.39 -5.83 -8.82
CA MET A 164 -4.71 -5.62 -8.22
C MET A 164 -5.57 -6.88 -8.15
N SER A 165 -6.39 -6.94 -7.11
CA SER A 165 -7.50 -7.89 -7.00
C SER A 165 -8.81 -7.23 -7.43
N PHE A 166 -9.60 -7.93 -8.25
CA PHE A 166 -10.89 -7.48 -8.76
C PHE A 166 -11.98 -8.35 -8.12
N GLU A 167 -12.46 -7.94 -6.95
CA GLU A 167 -13.48 -8.62 -6.16
C GLU A 167 -14.86 -7.96 -6.39
N GLN A 168 -15.91 -8.43 -5.68
CA GLN A 168 -17.29 -7.92 -5.80
C GLN A 168 -17.44 -6.42 -5.52
N HIS A 169 -16.56 -5.83 -4.71
CA HIS A 169 -16.57 -4.40 -4.41
C HIS A 169 -15.30 -3.72 -4.95
N PRO A 170 -15.44 -2.69 -5.80
CA PRO A 170 -14.29 -2.02 -6.37
C PRO A 170 -13.54 -1.19 -5.32
N THR A 171 -12.21 -1.27 -5.34
CA THR A 171 -11.32 -0.43 -4.51
C THR A 171 -11.47 1.06 -4.87
N PRO A 172 -11.09 2.01 -4.00
CA PRO A 172 -11.10 3.43 -4.32
C PRO A 172 -10.35 3.75 -5.62
N LEU A 173 -9.20 3.08 -5.86
CA LEU A 173 -8.44 3.20 -7.11
C LEU A 173 -9.22 2.67 -8.32
N GLN A 174 -9.91 1.52 -8.21
CA GLN A 174 -10.77 1.00 -9.28
C GLN A 174 -11.93 1.94 -9.58
N LYS A 175 -12.59 2.48 -8.55
CA LYS A 175 -13.66 3.47 -8.72
C LYS A 175 -13.17 4.72 -9.44
N ALA A 176 -11.98 5.22 -9.08
CA ALA A 176 -11.38 6.38 -9.71
C ALA A 176 -11.12 6.17 -11.21
N PHE A 177 -10.53 5.04 -11.59
CA PHE A 177 -10.29 4.72 -13.01
C PHE A 177 -11.60 4.49 -13.78
N LEU A 178 -12.61 3.87 -13.16
CA LEU A 178 -13.93 3.71 -13.75
C LEU A 178 -14.60 5.06 -14.04
N LYS A 179 -14.47 6.05 -13.14
CA LYS A 179 -15.01 7.40 -13.34
C LYS A 179 -14.44 8.10 -14.59
N VAL A 180 -13.21 7.78 -14.98
CA VAL A 180 -12.57 8.31 -16.20
C VAL A 180 -12.70 7.38 -17.41
N GLY A 181 -13.57 6.37 -17.34
CA GLY A 181 -13.85 5.44 -18.44
C GLY A 181 -12.80 4.35 -18.65
N ILE A 182 -11.93 4.10 -17.66
CA ILE A 182 -10.89 3.06 -17.74
C ILE A 182 -11.28 1.87 -16.87
N GLN A 183 -11.48 0.72 -17.51
CA GLN A 183 -11.70 -0.56 -16.82
C GLN A 183 -10.36 -1.27 -16.61
N LEU A 184 -9.76 -1.12 -15.42
CA LEU A 184 -8.46 -1.72 -15.09
C LEU A 184 -8.43 -3.25 -15.31
N GLN A 185 -9.56 -3.95 -15.19
CA GLN A 185 -9.63 -5.39 -15.38
C GLN A 185 -9.23 -5.83 -16.81
N GLU A 186 -9.48 -4.99 -17.82
CA GLU A 186 -9.15 -5.27 -19.22
C GLU A 186 -7.62 -5.36 -19.46
N TYR A 187 -6.82 -4.81 -18.55
CA TYR A 187 -5.36 -4.74 -18.69
C TYR A 187 -4.61 -5.91 -18.06
N ARG A 188 -5.27 -6.81 -17.30
CA ARG A 188 -4.62 -7.93 -16.58
C ARG A 188 -3.91 -8.92 -17.49
N HIS A 189 -4.36 -9.08 -18.73
CA HIS A 189 -3.92 -10.15 -19.62
C HIS A 189 -2.89 -9.68 -20.67
N LEU A 190 -2.41 -8.44 -20.57
CA LEU A 190 -1.55 -7.82 -21.58
C LEU A 190 -0.07 -7.80 -21.18
N LEU A 191 0.35 -8.69 -20.28
CA LEU A 191 1.75 -8.79 -19.86
C LEU A 191 2.67 -9.18 -21.04
N PRO A 192 3.82 -8.51 -21.18
CA PRO A 192 4.84 -8.86 -22.18
C PRO A 192 5.31 -10.31 -22.05
N THR A 193 5.35 -11.03 -23.17
CA THR A 193 5.73 -12.45 -23.19
C THR A 193 7.16 -12.67 -23.66
N THR A 194 7.65 -11.82 -24.57
CA THR A 194 9.02 -11.91 -25.10
C THR A 194 10.01 -11.02 -24.34
N PRO A 195 11.32 -11.36 -24.31
CA PRO A 195 12.34 -10.53 -23.65
C PRO A 195 12.40 -9.09 -24.17
N GLU A 196 12.24 -8.88 -25.48
CA GLU A 196 12.27 -7.56 -26.12
C GLU A 196 11.06 -6.72 -25.72
N GLU A 197 9.87 -7.32 -25.67
CA GLU A 197 8.65 -6.66 -25.20
C GLU A 197 8.77 -6.29 -23.72
N ARG A 198 9.37 -7.15 -22.89
CA ARG A 198 9.61 -6.88 -21.46
C ARG A 198 10.52 -5.66 -21.27
N ASN A 199 11.64 -5.59 -21.99
CA ASN A 199 12.55 -4.45 -21.90
C ASN A 199 11.86 -3.14 -22.29
N ARG A 200 11.08 -3.16 -23.38
CA ARG A 200 10.31 -2.00 -23.82
C ARG A 200 9.23 -1.61 -22.82
N TYR A 201 8.52 -2.59 -22.25
CA TYR A 201 7.51 -2.37 -21.21
C TYR A 201 8.12 -1.74 -19.96
N THR A 202 9.24 -2.26 -19.45
CA THR A 202 9.91 -1.71 -18.26
C THR A 202 10.33 -0.26 -18.47
N SER A 203 10.86 0.08 -19.66
CA SER A 203 11.18 1.46 -20.02
C SER A 203 9.93 2.36 -20.04
N LEU A 204 8.84 1.91 -20.68
CA LEU A 204 7.57 2.65 -20.74
C LEU A 204 6.97 2.86 -19.35
N LEU A 205 7.04 1.83 -18.50
CA LEU A 205 6.55 1.85 -17.13
C LEU A 205 7.35 2.83 -16.26
N ALA A 206 8.69 2.80 -16.35
CA ALA A 206 9.54 3.75 -15.64
C ALA A 206 9.24 5.20 -16.03
N HIS A 207 9.01 5.47 -17.33
CA HIS A 207 8.59 6.79 -17.79
C HIS A 207 7.19 7.18 -17.29
N ALA A 208 6.26 6.22 -17.23
CA ALA A 208 4.92 6.46 -16.71
C ALA A 208 4.97 6.82 -15.22
N TYR A 209 5.68 6.05 -14.39
CA TYR A 209 5.83 6.34 -12.96
C TYR A 209 6.54 7.65 -12.69
N ARG A 210 7.60 7.98 -13.46
CA ARG A 210 8.25 9.30 -13.37
C ARG A 210 7.26 10.44 -13.63
N ARG A 211 6.31 10.24 -14.56
CA ARG A 211 5.29 11.25 -14.85
C ARG A 211 4.24 11.33 -13.74
N VAL A 212 3.83 10.19 -13.16
CA VAL A 212 2.97 10.16 -11.96
C VAL A 212 3.62 10.93 -10.81
N SER A 213 4.92 10.73 -10.56
CA SER A 213 5.63 11.42 -9.47
C SER A 213 5.75 12.93 -9.64
N THR A 214 5.51 13.47 -10.85
CA THR A 214 5.53 14.91 -11.13
C THR A 214 4.14 15.55 -11.10
N LEU A 215 3.08 14.79 -10.85
CA LEU A 215 1.73 15.33 -10.78
C LEU A 215 1.55 16.18 -9.52
N ALA A 216 0.90 17.34 -9.65
CA ALA A 216 0.66 18.24 -8.53
C ALA A 216 -0.11 17.55 -7.39
N CYS A 217 -1.10 16.72 -7.72
CA CYS A 217 -1.85 15.91 -6.75
C CYS A 217 -0.95 14.92 -5.99
N ALA A 218 0.09 14.36 -6.64
CA ALA A 218 1.05 13.47 -5.97
C ALA A 218 1.96 14.24 -4.98
N HIS A 219 2.24 15.52 -5.24
CA HIS A 219 3.01 16.37 -4.32
C HIS A 219 2.19 16.79 -3.08
N THR A 220 0.90 17.09 -3.25
CA THR A 220 0.03 17.43 -2.09
C THR A 220 -0.05 16.28 -1.08
N TYR A 221 0.02 15.04 -1.53
CA TYR A 221 0.08 13.87 -0.65
C TYR A 221 1.35 13.84 0.23
N VAL A 222 2.50 14.18 -0.33
CA VAL A 222 3.78 14.20 0.39
C VAL A 222 3.75 15.28 1.49
N GLU A 223 3.27 16.48 1.17
CA GLU A 223 3.19 17.60 2.13
C GLU A 223 2.22 17.33 3.30
N HIS A 224 1.09 16.66 3.05
CA HIS A 224 0.15 16.30 4.12
C HIS A 224 0.69 15.16 5.01
N SER A 225 1.49 14.25 4.45
CA SER A 225 2.15 13.19 5.21
C SER A 225 3.24 13.71 6.15
N GLU A 226 3.90 14.81 5.78
CA GLU A 226 4.94 15.46 6.59
C GLU A 226 4.35 16.36 7.69
N ASN A 227 3.23 17.03 7.42
CA ASN A 227 2.58 17.93 8.40
C ASN A 227 1.73 17.21 9.45
N GLY A 228 1.28 15.97 9.19
CA GLY A 228 0.51 15.16 10.15
C GLY A 228 1.31 14.63 11.36
N ALA A 229 2.64 14.74 11.34
CA ALA A 229 3.51 14.29 12.43
C ALA A 229 3.78 15.39 13.49
N GLY A 230 3.21 16.58 13.33
CA GLY A 230 3.61 17.77 14.10
C GLY A 230 2.45 18.60 14.63
N THR A 231 1.48 18.04 15.36
CA THR A 231 0.67 18.85 16.28
C THR A 231 0.10 18.03 17.44
N VAL A 232 0.94 17.73 18.43
CA VAL A 232 0.50 17.66 19.83
C VAL A 232 1.12 18.85 20.54
N ALA A 233 0.49 20.01 20.38
CA ALA A 233 0.76 21.15 21.22
C ALA A 233 -0.10 21.01 22.47
N LEU A 234 0.59 20.96 23.60
CA LEU A 234 0.12 20.93 24.97
C LEU A 234 -1.02 21.93 25.22
N ASN A 235 -2.07 21.46 25.89
CA ASN A 235 -2.75 22.18 26.98
C ASN A 235 -3.15 21.16 28.04
#